data_AF-A0AAN6X3S8-F1
#
_entry.id   AF-A0AAN6X3S8-F1
#
_cell.length_a   1.000
_cell.length_b   1.000
_cell.length_c   1.000
_cell.angle_alpha   90.00
_cell.angle_beta   90.00
_cell.angle_gamma   90.00
#
_symmetry.space_group_name_H-M   'P 1'
#
loop_
_entity.id
_entity.type
_entity.pdbx_description
1 polymer ?
#
loop_
_entity_poly.entity_id
_entity_poly.type
_entity_poly.pdbx_seq_one_letter_code
_entity_poly.pdbx_strand_id
1 'polypeptide(L)'
;MEVQKLAIDTTLHHTSNSRNQAAGELRPISVLPDSSAAAWFPDRLHCTLFRRNYTMLGAVFAGAFAFEMGYDTLMNKVWDNNNKGRQWKDIRHKYITEDDE
;
A
#
# COMPACT_ATOMS: atom_id res chain seq x y z
N MET A 1 -16.75 62.65 29.21
CA MET A 1 -17.14 61.46 28.42
C MET A 1 -16.03 60.39 28.47
N GLU A 2 -15.53 60.05 29.66
CA GLU A 2 -14.43 59.07 29.83
C GLU A 2 -14.80 57.86 30.69
N VAL A 3 -15.92 57.92 31.43
CA VAL A 3 -16.32 56.83 32.33
C VAL A 3 -16.76 55.56 31.57
N GLN A 4 -17.21 55.71 30.32
CA GLN A 4 -17.63 54.59 29.45
C GLN A 4 -16.46 53.87 28.77
N LYS A 5 -15.26 54.48 28.66
CA LYS A 5 -14.09 53.79 28.11
C LYS A 5 -13.43 52.85 29.15
N LEU A 6 -13.49 53.22 30.43
CA LEU A 6 -12.93 52.41 31.51
C LEU A 6 -13.75 51.13 31.80
N ALA A 7 -15.08 51.21 31.62
CA ALA A 7 -15.98 50.07 31.83
C ALA A 7 -15.79 48.95 30.79
N ILE A 8 -15.39 49.31 29.56
CA ILE A 8 -15.12 48.35 28.49
C ILE A 8 -13.77 47.64 28.74
N ASP A 9 -12.75 48.35 29.22
CA ASP A 9 -11.45 47.74 29.53
C ASP A 9 -11.49 46.78 30.74
N THR A 10 -12.30 47.07 31.77
CA THR A 10 -12.43 46.17 32.93
C THR A 10 -13.24 44.91 32.61
N THR A 11 -14.20 45.01 31.69
CA THR A 11 -15.04 43.87 31.29
C THR A 11 -14.30 42.91 30.34
N LEU A 12 -13.23 43.35 29.68
CA LEU A 12 -12.37 42.47 28.87
C LEU A 12 -11.31 41.70 29.67
N HIS A 13 -11.01 42.10 30.91
CA HIS A 13 -9.99 41.44 31.74
C HIS A 13 -10.52 40.26 32.58
N HIS A 14 -11.81 39.92 32.51
CA HIS A 14 -12.39 38.82 33.32
C HIS A 14 -13.24 37.81 32.52
N THR A 15 -12.88 37.61 31.26
CA THR A 15 -13.34 36.48 30.41
C THR A 15 -12.14 35.79 29.74
N SER A 16 -11.06 35.59 30.50
CA SER A 16 -10.10 34.51 30.25
C SER A 16 -10.72 33.22 30.82
N ASN A 17 -11.74 32.76 30.12
CA ASN A 17 -12.49 31.55 30.40
C ASN A 17 -11.53 30.36 30.34
N SER A 18 -11.28 29.78 31.52
CA SER A 18 -11.13 28.37 31.95
C SER A 18 -11.05 27.21 30.93
N ARG A 19 -11.20 27.41 29.61
CA ARG A 19 -10.91 26.41 28.56
C ARG A 19 -9.45 25.97 28.53
N ASN A 20 -8.54 26.81 29.05
CA ASN A 20 -7.10 26.48 29.06
C ASN A 20 -6.63 25.88 30.39
N GLN A 21 -7.48 25.76 31.42
CA GLN A 21 -7.11 25.14 32.70
C GLN A 21 -7.83 23.80 32.96
N ALA A 22 -9.01 23.57 32.40
CA ALA A 22 -9.67 22.26 32.44
C ALA A 22 -9.27 21.31 31.29
N ALA A 23 -8.28 21.67 30.47
CA ALA A 23 -7.56 20.72 29.61
C ALA A 23 -6.24 20.25 30.26
N GLY A 24 -6.13 20.42 31.58
CA GLY A 24 -5.03 19.93 32.42
C GLY A 24 -4.98 18.41 32.62
N GLU A 25 -5.67 17.63 31.78
CA GLU A 25 -5.51 16.17 31.75
C GLU A 25 -5.79 15.58 30.37
N LEU A 26 -5.25 16.20 29.32
CA LEU A 26 -4.83 15.37 28.20
C LEU A 26 -3.56 14.70 28.71
N ARG A 27 -3.71 13.43 29.15
CA ARG A 27 -2.59 12.50 29.32
C ARG A 27 -1.59 12.86 28.23
N PRO A 28 -0.27 12.97 28.47
CA PRO A 28 0.65 12.99 27.34
C PRO A 28 0.14 11.84 26.50
N ILE A 29 -0.28 12.11 25.25
CA ILE A 29 -0.47 11.01 24.32
C ILE A 29 0.87 10.36 24.47
N SER A 30 0.90 9.23 25.17
CA SER A 30 1.94 8.27 24.98
C SER A 30 1.81 8.14 23.48
N VAL A 31 2.70 8.85 22.78
CA VAL A 31 3.14 8.45 21.46
C VAL A 31 3.80 7.14 21.81
N LEU A 32 2.95 6.13 22.09
CA LEU A 32 3.24 4.78 21.75
C LEU A 32 3.68 5.01 20.32
N PRO A 33 4.96 4.76 19.98
CA PRO A 33 5.21 4.44 18.59
C PRO A 33 4.08 3.49 18.24
N ASP A 34 3.26 3.87 17.26
CA ASP A 34 2.23 2.99 16.76
C ASP A 34 2.98 1.68 16.48
N SER A 35 2.81 0.78 17.43
CA SER A 35 3.42 -0.52 17.51
C SER A 35 2.32 -1.51 17.13
N SER A 36 1.41 -1.08 16.26
CA SER A 36 0.81 -2.02 15.35
C SER A 36 1.97 -2.59 14.56
N ALA A 37 2.20 -3.88 14.74
CA ALA A 37 3.13 -4.64 13.94
C ALA A 37 2.73 -4.70 12.45
N ALA A 38 1.83 -3.83 12.01
CA ALA A 38 1.35 -3.65 10.68
C ALA A 38 2.00 -2.42 9.99
N ALA A 39 2.52 -1.43 10.73
CA ALA A 39 3.02 -0.17 10.16
C ALA A 39 4.40 -0.26 9.46
N TRP A 40 5.18 -1.32 9.70
CA TRP A 40 6.54 -1.43 9.14
C TRP A 40 6.64 -1.96 7.71
N PHE A 41 5.58 -2.56 7.15
CA PHE A 41 5.62 -3.15 5.81
C PHE A 41 4.94 -2.32 4.71
N PRO A 42 3.64 -2.01 4.78
CA PRO A 42 2.95 -1.27 3.72
C PRO A 42 3.46 0.17 3.59
N ASP A 43 3.74 0.85 4.70
CA ASP A 43 4.17 2.25 4.68
C ASP A 43 5.56 2.43 4.08
N ARG A 44 6.45 1.46 4.28
CA ARG A 44 7.80 1.46 3.71
C ARG A 44 7.77 1.22 2.20
N LEU A 45 6.98 0.26 1.71
CA LEU A 45 6.82 0.00 0.28
C LEU A 45 6.16 1.17 -0.46
N HIS A 46 5.16 1.81 0.16
CA HIS A 46 4.52 2.98 -0.40
C HIS A 46 5.50 4.16 -0.52
N CYS A 47 6.30 4.42 0.52
CA CYS A 47 7.31 5.49 0.49
C CYS A 47 8.43 5.27 -0.54
N THR A 48 8.80 4.02 -0.83
CA THR A 48 9.92 3.69 -1.72
C THR A 48 9.53 3.51 -3.18
N LEU A 49 8.42 2.80 -3.46
CA LEU A 49 8.02 2.45 -4.82
C LEU A 49 6.94 3.38 -5.39
N PHE A 50 6.02 3.84 -4.54
CA PHE A 50 4.78 4.52 -5.00
C PHE A 50 4.73 6.02 -4.69
N ARG A 51 5.67 6.57 -3.90
CA ARG A 51 5.69 8.01 -3.56
C ARG A 51 6.18 8.91 -4.69
N ARG A 52 6.92 8.38 -5.65
CA ARG A 52 7.53 9.15 -6.75
C ARG A 52 6.96 8.67 -8.08
N ASN A 53 6.35 9.58 -8.84
CA ASN A 53 5.65 9.28 -10.10
C ASN A 53 6.51 8.47 -11.09
N TYR A 54 7.79 8.81 -11.24
CA TYR A 54 8.70 8.08 -12.14
C TYR A 54 9.13 6.71 -11.60
N THR A 55 9.25 6.57 -10.28
CA THR A 55 9.63 5.31 -9.63
C THR A 55 8.51 4.27 -9.77
N MET A 56 7.25 4.70 -9.69
CA MET A 56 6.09 3.85 -9.96
C MET A 56 6.13 3.28 -11.38
N LEU A 57 6.40 4.12 -12.39
CA LEU A 57 6.46 3.68 -13.78
C LEU A 57 7.56 2.63 -14.00
N GLY A 58 8.75 2.86 -13.42
CA GLY A 58 9.84 1.88 -13.45
C GLY A 58 9.48 0.56 -12.75
N ALA A 59 8.80 0.63 -11.60
CA ALA A 59 8.36 -0.54 -10.86
C ALA A 59 7.31 -1.36 -11.64
N VAL A 60 6.37 -0.69 -12.31
CA VAL A 60 5.35 -1.36 -13.14
C VAL A 60 6.00 -2.06 -14.34
N PHE A 61 6.91 -1.39 -15.05
CA PHE A 61 7.59 -2.04 -16.19
C PHE A 61 8.49 -3.20 -15.75
N ALA A 62 9.31 -3.01 -14.72
CA ALA A 62 10.16 -4.08 -14.20
C ALA A 62 9.32 -5.26 -13.69
N GLY A 63 8.23 -4.97 -12.99
CA GLY A 63 7.27 -5.97 -12.53
C GLY A 63 6.59 -6.70 -13.70
N ALA A 64 6.18 -5.97 -14.74
CA ALA A 64 5.56 -6.55 -15.93
C ALA A 64 6.50 -7.51 -16.66
N PHE A 65 7.76 -7.14 -16.89
CA PHE A 65 8.75 -8.03 -17.52
C PHE A 65 9.04 -9.28 -16.69
N ALA A 66 9.23 -9.11 -15.38
CA ALA A 66 9.44 -10.24 -14.48
C ALA A 66 8.20 -11.15 -14.42
N PHE A 67 7.01 -10.56 -14.43
CA PHE A 67 5.75 -11.28 -14.45
C PHE A 67 5.56 -12.05 -15.74
N GLU A 68 5.77 -11.44 -16.91
CA GLU A 68 5.67 -12.09 -18.23
C GLU A 68 6.53 -13.36 -18.30
N MET A 69 7.82 -13.27 -17.96
CA MET A 69 8.73 -14.42 -17.95
C MET A 69 8.24 -15.57 -17.03
N GLY A 70 7.78 -15.22 -15.82
CA GLY A 70 7.30 -16.21 -14.86
C GLY A 70 5.94 -16.79 -15.24
N TYR A 71 5.04 -15.94 -15.70
CA TYR A 71 3.64 -16.25 -16.00
C TYR A 71 3.53 -17.22 -17.18
N ASP A 72 4.25 -16.97 -18.28
CA ASP A 72 4.23 -17.85 -19.45
C ASP A 72 4.68 -19.26 -19.11
N THR A 73 5.80 -19.37 -18.37
CA THR A 73 6.34 -20.68 -17.97
C THR A 73 5.39 -21.39 -17.01
N LEU A 74 4.82 -20.66 -16.05
CA LEU A 74 3.92 -21.23 -15.07
C LEU A 74 2.61 -21.69 -15.71
N MET A 75 1.99 -20.85 -16.53
CA MET A 75 0.72 -21.16 -17.18
C MET A 75 0.86 -22.32 -18.17
N ASN A 76 1.95 -22.38 -18.93
CA ASN A 76 2.23 -23.55 -19.77
C ASN A 76 2.33 -24.83 -18.94
N LYS A 77 3.04 -24.81 -17.80
CA LYS A 77 3.13 -26.00 -16.92
C LYS A 77 1.78 -26.40 -16.33
N VAL A 78 0.97 -25.43 -15.90
CA VAL A 78 -0.38 -25.68 -15.37
C VAL A 78 -1.25 -26.32 -16.45
N TRP A 79 -1.25 -25.76 -17.65
CA TRP A 79 -2.00 -26.27 -18.79
C TRP A 79 -1.55 -27.68 -19.19
N ASP A 80 -0.24 -27.88 -19.27
CA ASP A 80 0.39 -29.15 -19.62
C ASP A 80 0.04 -30.24 -18.63
N ASN A 81 0.05 -29.91 -17.33
CA ASN A 81 -0.30 -30.86 -16.28
C ASN A 81 -1.78 -31.23 -16.30
N ASN A 82 -2.66 -30.26 -16.57
CA ASN A 82 -4.10 -30.49 -16.61
C ASN A 82 -4.55 -31.27 -17.87
N ASN A 83 -3.84 -31.11 -18.98
CA ASN A 83 -4.17 -31.76 -20.26
C ASN A 83 -3.24 -32.92 -20.62
N LYS A 84 -2.57 -33.54 -19.63
CA LYS A 84 -1.69 -34.69 -19.85
C LYS A 84 -2.38 -35.79 -20.66
N GLY A 85 -1.70 -36.33 -21.65
CA GLY A 85 -2.18 -37.43 -22.49
C GLY A 85 -3.16 -37.02 -23.60
N ARG A 86 -3.57 -35.74 -23.66
CA ARG A 86 -4.41 -35.19 -24.73
C ARG A 86 -3.67 -34.21 -25.63
N GLN A 87 -2.45 -33.85 -25.28
CA GLN A 87 -1.67 -32.89 -26.04
C GLN A 87 -0.98 -33.57 -27.22
N TRP A 88 -0.90 -32.87 -28.35
CA TRP A 88 -0.19 -33.36 -29.53
C TRP A 88 1.23 -33.83 -29.19
N LYS A 89 1.96 -33.09 -28.35
CA LYS A 89 3.31 -33.49 -27.90
C LYS A 89 3.36 -34.84 -27.17
N ASP A 90 2.26 -35.24 -26.50
CA ASP A 90 2.17 -36.50 -25.80
C ASP A 90 1.79 -37.65 -26.74
N ILE A 91 1.02 -37.40 -27.81
CA ILE A 91 0.49 -38.44 -28.71
C ILE A 91 1.24 -38.55 -30.06
N ARG A 92 2.02 -37.54 -30.44
CA ARG A 92 2.70 -37.45 -31.75
C ARG A 92 3.65 -38.62 -32.02
N HIS A 93 4.20 -39.22 -30.97
CA HIS A 93 5.10 -40.38 -31.09
C HIS A 93 4.43 -41.59 -31.74
N LYS A 94 3.09 -41.68 -31.71
CA LYS A 94 2.33 -42.76 -32.34
C LYS A 94 2.18 -42.57 -33.85
N TYR A 95 2.21 -41.34 -34.33
CA TYR A 95 1.91 -41.02 -35.74
C TYR A 95 3.17 -40.74 -36.57
N ILE A 96 4.25 -40.26 -35.95
CA ILE A 96 5.47 -39.86 -36.67
C ILE A 96 6.41 -41.05 -36.93
N THR A 97 6.20 -42.21 -36.27
CA THR A 97 7.01 -43.43 -36.50
C THR A 97 6.27 -44.48 -37.34
N GLU A 98 4.96 -44.32 -37.55
CA GLU A 98 4.16 -45.25 -38.38
C GLU A 98 4.13 -44.89 -39.87
N ASP A 99 4.53 -43.67 -40.26
CA ASP A 99 4.52 -43.21 -41.66
C ASP A 99 5.88 -43.38 -42.40
N ASP A 100 6.90 -43.96 -41.75
CA ASP A 100 8.28 -44.11 -42.27
C ASP A 100 8.75 -45.57 -42.51
N GLU A 101 7.85 -46.56 -42.53
CA GLU A 101 8.10 -47.94 -43.02
C GLU A 101 7.09 -48.36 -44.09
#